data_AF-A0AAV5U1Z5-F1
#
_entry.id   AF-A0AAV5U1Z5-F1
#
_cell.length_a   1.000
_cell.length_b   1.000
_cell.length_c   1.000
_cell.angle_alpha   90.00
_cell.angle_beta   90.00
_cell.angle_gamma   90.00
#
_symmetry.space_group_name_H-M   'P 1'
#
loop_
_entity.id
_entity.type
_entity.pdbx_description
1 polymer ?
#
loop_
_entity_poly.entity_id
_entity_poly.type
_entity_poly.pdbx_seq_one_letter_code
_entity_poly.pdbx_strand_id
1 'polypeptide(L)'
;MWTVPPALVFDGLQMGIRSSIANEKALTTGKYTFREYPLPYLGKLPERTAMLLFLDAKAEMPRITWPSTVSTVLKEAINERKQVRPEYKAFLKMIFANSPLPLIFQVLGSVEIEEIIDRLIGSSLVWKDEELALQRAFPILYSSLRPLITNDEYLECVRKVLEYVLNQSDSLLREYPHIEEYYGPPRESKLECFPLWPLERGITTYTKDKKVEDQLECSEKVVGENRKLSPGPMLVMCPHRRPYGFRVLKTPESVRDVFQIILTRLGTHMPSTVIYDNTCRFAVYSLAREPNRFANVRFVVDGFHSFNHKSCSHALRLRSYESDPLWHL
;
A
#
# COMPACT_ATOMS: atom_id res chain seq x y z
N MET A 1 11.34 1.26 28.06
CA MET A 1 10.31 1.01 27.04
C MET A 1 10.71 1.82 25.82
N TRP A 2 11.17 1.18 24.74
CA TRP A 2 11.59 1.90 23.54
C TRP A 2 10.33 2.16 22.70
N THR A 3 10.03 3.42 22.41
CA THR A 3 8.84 3.78 21.64
C THR A 3 9.12 3.61 20.15
N VAL A 4 8.27 2.85 19.45
CA VAL A 4 8.33 2.77 18.00
C VAL A 4 7.99 4.14 17.41
N PRO A 5 8.84 4.70 16.53
CA PRO A 5 8.56 5.97 15.89
C PRO A 5 7.28 5.86 15.05
N PRO A 6 6.45 6.92 14.99
CA PRO A 6 5.23 6.89 14.20
C PRO A 6 5.51 6.66 12.71
N ALA A 7 6.57 7.26 12.18
CA ALA A 7 6.94 7.12 10.78
C ALA A 7 8.35 6.51 10.62
N LEU A 8 8.47 5.56 9.69
CA LEU A 8 9.74 4.95 9.28
C LEU A 8 10.01 5.19 7.81
N VAL A 9 11.24 5.56 7.49
CA VAL A 9 11.76 5.69 6.13
C VAL A 9 12.70 4.53 5.86
N PHE A 10 12.44 3.81 4.78
CA PHE A 10 13.31 2.76 4.26
C PHE A 10 13.98 3.25 2.98
N ASP A 11 15.30 3.12 2.92
CA ASP A 11 16.08 3.51 1.75
C ASP A 11 17.15 2.47 1.45
N GLY A 12 17.19 2.00 0.20
CA GLY A 12 18.15 1.04 -0.28
C GLY A 12 19.38 1.74 -0.84
N LEU A 13 20.51 1.66 -0.14
CA LEU A 13 21.75 2.23 -0.66
C LEU A 13 22.45 1.24 -1.59
N GLN A 14 22.78 1.68 -2.80
CA GLN A 14 23.65 0.88 -3.66
C GLN A 14 25.10 0.95 -3.17
N MET A 15 25.74 -0.22 -3.03
CA MET A 15 27.16 -0.29 -2.70
C MET A 15 27.90 -1.19 -3.70
N GLY A 16 29.07 -0.73 -4.14
CA GLY A 16 30.00 -1.53 -4.92
C GLY A 16 30.75 -2.54 -4.05
N ILE A 17 30.11 -3.64 -3.66
CA ILE A 17 30.73 -4.69 -2.84
C ILE A 17 30.97 -5.94 -3.70
N ARG A 18 32.22 -6.42 -3.74
CA ARG A 18 32.64 -7.67 -4.42
C ARG A 18 32.64 -8.90 -3.48
N SER A 19 31.72 -8.98 -2.51
CA SER A 19 31.72 -10.07 -1.51
C SER A 19 30.53 -11.01 -1.66
N SER A 20 30.77 -12.32 -1.53
CA SER A 20 29.73 -13.36 -1.55
C SER A 20 28.93 -13.36 -0.23
N ILE A 21 27.88 -12.54 -0.17
CA ILE A 21 26.90 -12.48 0.94
C ILE A 21 26.03 -13.76 0.97
N ALA A 22 26.06 -14.58 -0.09
CA ALA A 22 25.24 -15.79 -0.24
C ALA A 22 25.45 -16.84 0.86
N ASN A 23 26.60 -16.84 1.54
CA ASN A 23 26.96 -17.86 2.53
C ASN A 23 26.50 -17.55 3.97
N GLU A 24 25.96 -16.35 4.25
CA GLU A 24 25.43 -16.00 5.57
C GLU A 24 24.04 -16.64 5.80
N LYS A 25 23.95 -17.46 6.85
CA LYS A 25 22.74 -18.21 7.23
C LYS A 25 21.60 -17.22 7.52
N ALA A 26 20.45 -17.46 6.89
CA ALA A 26 19.23 -16.68 7.13
C ALA A 26 18.74 -16.81 8.58
N LEU A 27 17.89 -15.87 8.99
CA LEU A 27 17.13 -15.92 10.24
C LEU A 27 16.47 -17.29 10.42
N THR A 28 16.35 -17.74 11.66
CA THR A 28 15.69 -19.01 12.00
C THR A 28 14.21 -18.94 11.63
N THR A 29 13.81 -19.85 10.76
CA THR A 29 12.42 -20.02 10.35
C THR A 29 11.65 -20.84 11.37
N GLY A 30 10.43 -20.41 11.67
CA GLY A 30 9.46 -21.19 12.44
C GLY A 30 9.12 -22.51 11.75
N LYS A 31 8.54 -23.44 12.52
CA LYS A 31 8.16 -24.78 12.03
C LYS A 31 6.95 -24.76 11.10
N TYR A 32 6.19 -23.67 11.09
CA TYR A 32 4.92 -23.55 10.40
C TYR A 32 5.06 -22.73 9.12
N THR A 33 4.20 -23.03 8.15
CA THR A 33 4.04 -22.22 6.94
C THR A 33 2.67 -21.57 6.99
N PHE A 34 2.63 -20.25 6.98
CA PHE A 34 1.40 -19.47 6.97
C PHE A 34 0.87 -19.31 5.55
N ARG A 35 -0.46 -19.41 5.42
CA ARG A 35 -1.14 -19.16 4.16
C ARG A 35 -1.46 -17.68 4.05
N GLU A 36 -1.04 -17.07 2.96
CA GLU A 36 -1.38 -15.69 2.64
C GLU A 36 -2.86 -15.52 2.28
N TYR A 37 -3.38 -14.33 2.60
CA TYR A 37 -4.73 -13.87 2.31
C TYR A 37 -4.85 -13.38 0.87
N PRO A 38 -5.97 -13.66 0.18
CA PRO A 38 -6.27 -13.05 -1.11
C PRO A 38 -6.60 -11.57 -0.92
N LEU A 39 -5.92 -10.69 -1.65
CA LEU A 39 -6.24 -9.26 -1.63
C LEU A 39 -7.44 -8.98 -2.54
N PRO A 40 -8.41 -8.17 -2.09
CA PRO A 40 -9.54 -7.79 -2.91
C PRO A 40 -9.10 -6.75 -3.95
N TYR A 41 -9.49 -6.98 -5.20
CA TYR A 41 -9.29 -6.08 -6.33
C TYR A 41 -10.61 -5.85 -7.06
N LEU A 42 -10.76 -4.67 -7.69
CA LEU A 42 -11.83 -4.47 -8.65
C LEU A 42 -11.45 -5.12 -9.99
N GLY A 43 -11.93 -6.35 -10.23
CA GLY A 43 -11.66 -7.14 -11.45
C GLY A 43 -10.23 -7.69 -11.54
N LYS A 44 -9.82 -8.07 -12.76
CA LYS A 44 -8.47 -8.57 -13.07
C LYS A 44 -7.54 -7.44 -13.52
N LEU A 45 -6.23 -7.69 -13.46
CA LEU A 45 -5.22 -6.70 -13.89
C LEU A 45 -5.40 -6.24 -15.36
N PRO A 46 -5.59 -7.14 -16.36
CA PRO A 46 -5.78 -6.70 -17.74
C PRO A 46 -7.05 -5.85 -17.92
N GLU A 47 -8.11 -6.16 -17.16
CA GLU A 47 -9.38 -5.44 -17.19
C GLU A 47 -9.23 -4.01 -16.67
N ARG A 48 -8.56 -3.83 -15.53
CA ARG A 48 -8.25 -2.50 -14.99
C ARG A 48 -7.32 -1.71 -15.89
N THR A 49 -6.26 -2.33 -16.39
CA THR A 49 -5.31 -1.67 -17.31
C THR A 49 -6.03 -1.19 -18.58
N ALA A 50 -6.88 -2.01 -19.19
CA ALA A 50 -7.68 -1.60 -20.34
C ALA A 50 -8.62 -0.43 -20.00
N MET A 51 -9.23 -0.46 -18.81
CA MET A 51 -10.08 0.64 -18.34
C MET A 51 -9.30 1.93 -18.13
N LEU A 52 -8.14 1.89 -17.48
CA LEU A 52 -7.27 3.06 -17.30
C LEU A 52 -6.81 3.66 -18.64
N LEU A 53 -6.48 2.83 -19.63
CA LEU A 53 -6.15 3.28 -20.98
C LEU A 53 -7.33 3.98 -21.67
N PHE A 54 -8.55 3.46 -21.51
CA PHE A 54 -9.77 4.13 -21.98
C PHE A 54 -10.01 5.47 -21.28
N LEU A 55 -9.88 5.53 -19.95
CA LEU A 55 -10.02 6.78 -19.18
C LEU A 55 -8.96 7.83 -19.56
N ASP A 56 -7.79 7.38 -20.03
CA ASP A 56 -6.72 8.23 -20.56
C ASP A 56 -6.90 8.63 -22.04
N ALA A 57 -8.00 8.22 -22.68
CA ALA A 57 -8.23 8.40 -24.11
C ALA A 57 -7.13 7.78 -25.00
N LYS A 58 -6.49 6.70 -24.53
CA LYS A 58 -5.45 5.94 -25.24
C LYS A 58 -5.99 4.65 -25.86
N ALA A 59 -7.21 4.24 -25.53
CA ALA A 59 -7.86 3.05 -26.04
C ALA A 59 -9.38 3.25 -26.11
N GLU A 60 -10.07 2.35 -26.82
CA GLU A 60 -11.53 2.30 -26.84
C GLU A 60 -12.10 1.68 -25.55
N MET A 61 -13.39 1.92 -25.30
CA MET A 61 -14.10 1.35 -24.15
C MET A 61 -14.03 -0.19 -24.17
N PRO A 62 -13.43 -0.83 -23.15
CA PRO A 62 -13.27 -2.27 -23.14
C PRO A 62 -14.59 -3.00 -22.86
N ARG A 63 -14.77 -4.16 -23.49
CA ARG A 63 -15.94 -5.04 -23.28
C ARG A 63 -15.70 -5.94 -22.06
N ILE A 64 -16.00 -5.42 -20.87
CA ILE A 64 -15.80 -6.11 -19.59
C ILE A 64 -17.12 -6.13 -18.83
N THR A 65 -17.40 -7.24 -18.15
CA THR A 65 -18.56 -7.36 -17.25
C THR A 65 -18.11 -7.02 -15.83
N TRP A 66 -18.62 -5.92 -15.29
CA TRP A 66 -18.32 -5.46 -13.93
C TRP A 66 -19.45 -5.86 -12.96
N PRO A 67 -19.20 -5.88 -11.63
CA PRO A 67 -20.25 -5.96 -10.64
C PRO A 67 -21.38 -4.95 -10.93
N SER A 68 -22.62 -5.29 -10.60
CA SER A 68 -23.80 -4.47 -10.91
C SER A 68 -23.65 -3.04 -10.40
N THR A 69 -23.12 -2.87 -9.18
CA THR A 69 -22.85 -1.58 -8.56
C THR A 69 -21.91 -0.70 -9.39
N VAL A 70 -20.81 -1.27 -9.88
CA VAL A 70 -19.83 -0.58 -10.73
C VAL A 70 -20.42 -0.29 -12.10
N SER A 71 -21.15 -1.26 -12.67
CA SER A 71 -21.84 -1.10 -13.95
C SER A 71 -22.84 0.07 -13.94
N THR A 72 -23.52 0.31 -12.81
CA THR A 72 -24.44 1.45 -12.66
C THR A 72 -23.71 2.78 -12.75
N VAL A 73 -22.58 2.94 -12.04
CA VAL A 73 -21.78 4.17 -12.14
C VAL A 73 -21.23 4.36 -13.55
N LEU A 74 -20.78 3.28 -14.22
CA LEU A 74 -20.26 3.37 -15.58
C LEU A 74 -21.32 3.84 -16.59
N LYS A 75 -22.58 3.40 -16.45
CA LYS A 75 -23.68 3.87 -17.31
C LYS A 75 -23.94 5.36 -17.13
N GLU A 76 -23.81 5.87 -15.92
CA GLU A 76 -23.99 7.30 -15.64
C GLU A 76 -22.78 8.12 -16.12
N ALA A 77 -21.58 7.61 -15.91
CA ALA A 77 -20.33 8.30 -16.21
C ALA A 77 -19.98 8.33 -17.70
N ILE A 78 -20.53 7.42 -18.52
CA ILE A 78 -20.18 7.28 -19.93
C ILE A 78 -21.38 7.66 -20.79
N ASN A 79 -21.22 8.65 -21.65
CA ASN A 79 -22.29 9.09 -22.55
C ASN A 79 -22.49 8.13 -23.74
N GLU A 80 -23.54 8.37 -24.53
CA GLU A 80 -23.87 7.57 -25.72
C GLU A 80 -22.74 7.50 -26.76
N ARG A 81 -21.86 8.52 -26.79
CA ARG A 81 -20.68 8.58 -27.65
C ARG A 81 -19.48 7.82 -27.09
N LYS A 82 -19.66 7.05 -26.01
CA LYS A 82 -18.61 6.33 -25.26
C LYS A 82 -17.51 7.26 -24.73
N GLN A 83 -17.86 8.51 -24.41
CA GLN A 83 -16.96 9.45 -23.79
C GLN A 83 -17.26 9.55 -22.30
N VAL A 84 -16.21 9.57 -21.48
CA VAL A 84 -16.31 9.72 -20.04
C VAL A 84 -16.62 11.18 -19.71
N ARG A 85 -17.67 11.39 -18.93
CA ARG A 85 -18.00 12.69 -18.36
C ARG A 85 -16.85 13.19 -17.46
N PRO A 86 -16.33 14.42 -17.65
CA PRO A 86 -15.13 14.89 -16.97
C PRO A 86 -15.16 14.77 -15.44
N GLU A 87 -16.32 15.02 -14.83
CA GLU A 87 -16.55 14.98 -13.39
C GLU A 87 -16.33 13.58 -12.78
N TYR A 88 -16.54 12.51 -13.54
CA TYR A 88 -16.31 11.13 -13.08
C TYR A 88 -14.88 10.66 -13.26
N LYS A 89 -14.07 11.37 -14.05
CA LYS A 89 -12.78 10.87 -14.51
C LYS A 89 -11.84 10.56 -13.34
N ALA A 90 -11.79 11.44 -12.34
CA ALA A 90 -10.95 11.25 -11.15
C ALA A 90 -11.40 10.04 -10.33
N PHE A 91 -12.70 9.95 -10.03
CA PHE A 91 -13.29 8.82 -9.31
C PHE A 91 -13.06 7.48 -10.00
N LEU A 92 -13.33 7.40 -11.30
CA LEU A 92 -13.11 6.17 -12.07
C LEU A 92 -11.63 5.77 -12.09
N LYS A 93 -10.71 6.72 -12.29
CA LYS A 93 -9.28 6.43 -12.25
C LYS A 93 -8.82 5.90 -10.89
N MET A 94 -9.37 6.44 -9.81
CA MET A 94 -9.07 5.99 -8.46
C MET A 94 -9.54 4.54 -8.23
N ILE A 95 -10.80 4.21 -8.51
CA ILE A 95 -11.34 2.86 -8.23
C ILE A 95 -10.77 1.77 -9.16
N PHE A 96 -10.31 2.13 -10.36
CA PHE A 96 -9.66 1.21 -11.31
C PHE A 96 -8.13 1.21 -11.21
N ALA A 97 -7.54 1.90 -10.23
CA ALA A 97 -6.10 1.87 -10.02
C ALA A 97 -5.60 0.43 -9.85
N ASN A 98 -4.34 0.16 -10.25
CA ASN A 98 -3.69 -1.14 -10.10
C ASN A 98 -3.19 -1.35 -8.66
N SER A 99 -4.08 -1.10 -7.70
CA SER A 99 -3.87 -1.31 -6.27
C SER A 99 -5.07 -2.08 -5.72
N PRO A 100 -4.88 -2.96 -4.73
CA PRO A 100 -5.99 -3.61 -4.05
C PRO A 100 -6.85 -2.57 -3.30
N LEU A 101 -8.10 -2.93 -3.06
CA LEU A 101 -9.12 -2.03 -2.50
C LEU A 101 -8.70 -1.30 -1.20
N PRO A 102 -8.05 -1.96 -0.22
CA PRO A 102 -7.61 -1.29 1.01
C PRO A 102 -6.61 -0.14 0.76
N LEU A 103 -5.80 -0.26 -0.31
CA LEU A 103 -4.79 0.74 -0.66
C LEU A 103 -5.32 1.87 -1.55
N ILE A 104 -6.49 1.69 -2.15
CA ILE A 104 -7.13 2.77 -2.93
C ILE A 104 -7.50 3.92 -1.99
N PHE A 105 -8.03 3.59 -0.82
CA PHE A 105 -8.45 4.57 0.17
C PHE A 105 -7.49 4.74 1.33
N GLN A 106 -6.51 3.84 1.53
CA GLN A 106 -5.73 3.79 2.77
C GLN A 106 -6.67 3.77 3.99
N VAL A 107 -7.76 3.00 3.89
CA VAL A 107 -8.69 2.77 5.01
C VAL A 107 -7.94 1.89 5.99
N LEU A 108 -7.39 2.55 6.99
CA LEU A 108 -6.53 1.96 7.99
C LEU A 108 -7.15 2.34 9.33
N GLY A 109 -7.39 1.34 10.19
CA GLY A 109 -8.32 1.32 11.34
C GLY A 109 -8.06 2.32 12.47
N SER A 110 -7.98 3.61 12.12
CA SER A 110 -8.14 4.73 13.05
C SER A 110 -9.62 4.96 13.28
N VAL A 111 -10.03 5.09 14.54
CA VAL A 111 -11.43 5.35 14.92
C VAL A 111 -12.00 6.59 14.23
N GLU A 112 -11.21 7.67 14.14
CA GLU A 112 -11.62 8.91 13.45
C GLU A 112 -11.87 8.67 11.95
N ILE A 113 -11.06 7.82 11.33
CA ILE A 113 -11.21 7.43 9.93
C ILE A 113 -12.48 6.59 9.73
N GLU A 114 -12.73 5.63 10.63
CA GLU A 114 -13.91 4.77 10.59
C GLU A 114 -15.19 5.61 10.73
N GLU A 115 -15.21 6.57 11.65
CA GLU A 115 -16.36 7.47 11.84
C GLU A 115 -16.63 8.36 10.60
N ILE A 116 -15.58 8.88 9.95
CA ILE A 116 -15.72 9.65 8.70
C ILE A 116 -16.28 8.76 7.58
N ILE A 117 -15.79 7.53 7.48
CA ILE A 117 -16.26 6.54 6.51
C ILE A 117 -17.73 6.17 6.75
N ASP A 118 -18.12 5.94 8.00
CA ASP A 118 -19.49 5.60 8.36
C ASP A 118 -20.45 6.73 7.99
N ARG A 119 -20.06 7.99 8.23
CA ARG A 119 -20.85 9.15 7.78
C ARG A 119 -20.94 9.22 6.26
N LEU A 120 -19.82 8.97 5.56
CA LEU A 120 -19.76 8.95 4.10
C LEU A 120 -20.73 7.90 3.54
N ILE A 121 -20.74 6.67 4.07
CA ILE A 121 -21.65 5.62 3.61
C ILE A 121 -23.10 5.85 4.08
N GLY A 122 -23.31 6.40 5.28
CA GLY A 122 -24.60 6.46 5.97
C GLY A 122 -25.56 7.58 5.55
N SER A 123 -25.28 8.33 4.48
CA SER A 123 -26.08 9.48 4.02
C SER A 123 -26.24 10.61 5.05
N SER A 124 -25.40 10.63 6.09
CA SER A 124 -25.42 11.64 7.16
C SER A 124 -24.29 12.66 7.04
N LEU A 125 -23.38 12.47 6.08
CA LEU A 125 -22.27 13.36 5.84
C LEU A 125 -22.73 14.69 5.23
N VAL A 126 -22.55 15.78 5.98
CA VAL A 126 -22.62 17.14 5.44
C VAL A 126 -21.25 17.49 4.91
N TRP A 127 -21.09 17.56 3.58
CA TRP A 127 -19.78 17.71 2.97
C TRP A 127 -18.99 18.92 3.47
N LYS A 128 -19.64 20.07 3.66
CA LYS A 128 -19.01 21.30 4.16
C LYS A 128 -18.38 21.14 5.54
N ASP A 129 -19.01 20.36 6.40
CA ASP A 129 -18.55 20.20 7.79
C ASP A 129 -17.37 19.22 7.86
N GLU A 130 -17.33 18.25 6.95
CA GLU A 130 -16.33 17.17 6.90
C GLU A 130 -15.21 17.43 5.87
N GLU A 131 -15.32 18.48 5.06
CA GLU A 131 -14.41 18.76 3.93
C GLU A 131 -12.95 18.79 4.36
N LEU A 132 -12.63 19.47 5.47
CA LEU A 132 -11.27 19.55 5.97
C LEU A 132 -10.76 18.21 6.52
N ALA A 133 -11.63 17.44 7.20
CA ALA A 133 -11.28 16.14 7.74
C ALA A 133 -11.03 15.12 6.61
N LEU A 134 -11.91 15.08 5.62
CA LEU A 134 -11.77 14.27 4.40
C LEU A 134 -10.54 14.66 3.59
N GLN A 135 -10.25 15.94 3.43
CA GLN A 135 -9.07 16.39 2.69
C GLN A 135 -7.78 15.96 3.39
N ARG A 136 -7.73 15.99 4.72
CA ARG A 136 -6.55 15.58 5.51
C ARG A 136 -6.38 14.07 5.56
N ALA A 137 -7.45 13.34 5.82
CA ALA A 137 -7.41 11.88 5.97
C ALA A 137 -7.33 11.17 4.61
N PHE A 138 -8.11 11.65 3.63
CA PHE A 138 -8.34 11.00 2.34
C PHE A 138 -8.29 12.00 1.17
N PRO A 139 -7.16 12.68 0.93
CA PRO A 139 -7.06 13.73 -0.09
C PRO A 139 -7.41 13.24 -1.51
N ILE A 140 -7.11 11.98 -1.82
CA ILE A 140 -7.43 11.38 -3.12
C ILE A 140 -8.91 11.05 -3.26
N LEU A 141 -9.54 10.54 -2.21
CA LEU A 141 -10.99 10.35 -2.20
C LEU A 141 -11.71 11.70 -2.29
N TYR A 142 -11.29 12.67 -1.48
CA TYR A 142 -11.81 14.03 -1.47
C TYR A 142 -11.77 14.65 -2.86
N SER A 143 -10.58 14.71 -3.49
CA SER A 143 -10.40 15.28 -4.83
C SER A 143 -11.14 14.52 -5.92
N SER A 144 -11.37 13.21 -5.74
CA SER A 144 -12.13 12.38 -6.67
C SER A 144 -13.64 12.53 -6.55
N LEU A 145 -14.15 12.79 -5.34
CA LEU A 145 -15.58 12.98 -5.07
C LEU A 145 -16.02 14.43 -5.25
N ARG A 146 -15.16 15.42 -4.98
CA ARG A 146 -15.50 16.84 -5.02
C ARG A 146 -16.21 17.29 -6.32
N PRO A 147 -15.82 16.82 -7.53
CA PRO A 147 -16.50 17.17 -8.78
C PRO A 147 -17.89 16.52 -8.94
N LEU A 148 -18.18 15.47 -8.18
CA LEU A 148 -19.43 14.70 -8.24
C LEU A 148 -20.48 15.19 -7.24
N ILE A 149 -20.17 16.24 -6.48
CA ILE A 149 -21.03 16.78 -5.43
C ILE A 149 -21.82 17.95 -5.97
N THR A 150 -23.15 17.88 -5.79
CA THR A 150 -24.10 18.95 -6.12
C THR A 150 -25.02 19.14 -4.91
N ASN A 151 -25.19 20.38 -4.43
CA ASN A 151 -25.99 20.69 -3.25
C ASN A 151 -25.58 19.90 -1.98
N ASP A 152 -24.27 19.78 -1.75
CA ASP A 152 -23.67 19.03 -0.63
C ASP A 152 -23.96 17.52 -0.62
N GLU A 153 -24.53 16.97 -1.70
CA GLU A 153 -24.78 15.55 -1.90
C GLU A 153 -24.03 15.02 -3.12
N TYR A 154 -23.58 13.77 -3.07
CA TYR A 154 -23.11 13.04 -4.25
C TYR A 154 -24.07 11.88 -4.58
N LEU A 155 -24.00 11.43 -5.83
CA LEU A 155 -24.95 10.48 -6.40
C LEU A 155 -24.95 9.11 -5.68
N GLU A 156 -26.15 8.54 -5.53
CA GLU A 156 -26.40 7.22 -4.93
C GLU A 156 -25.51 6.12 -5.53
N CYS A 157 -25.27 6.15 -6.84
CA CYS A 157 -24.45 5.16 -7.52
C CYS A 157 -22.99 5.18 -7.03
N VAL A 158 -22.43 6.36 -6.77
CA VAL A 158 -21.08 6.53 -6.23
C VAL A 158 -21.01 5.99 -4.80
N ARG A 159 -22.03 6.29 -3.98
CA ARG A 159 -22.13 5.78 -2.60
C ARG A 159 -22.09 4.27 -2.55
N LYS A 160 -22.90 3.60 -3.38
CA LYS A 160 -22.91 2.14 -3.43
C LYS A 160 -21.58 1.55 -3.86
N VAL A 161 -20.82 2.21 -4.75
CA VAL A 161 -19.47 1.77 -5.10
C VAL A 161 -18.52 1.91 -3.91
N LEU A 162 -18.58 3.02 -3.17
CA LEU A 162 -17.78 3.21 -1.97
C LEU A 162 -18.10 2.13 -0.92
N GLU A 163 -19.38 1.92 -0.63
CA GLU A 163 -19.84 0.86 0.29
C GLU A 163 -19.34 -0.52 -0.15
N TYR A 164 -19.45 -0.86 -1.44
CA TYR A 164 -18.92 -2.11 -1.99
C TYR A 164 -17.42 -2.25 -1.76
N VAL A 165 -16.63 -1.20 -2.05
CA VAL A 165 -15.17 -1.25 -1.94
C VAL A 165 -14.71 -1.31 -0.47
N LEU A 166 -15.38 -0.58 0.41
CA LEU A 166 -15.07 -0.52 1.84
C LEU A 166 -15.40 -1.84 2.54
N ASN A 167 -16.56 -2.43 2.26
CA ASN A 167 -16.94 -3.75 2.79
C ASN A 167 -15.93 -4.85 2.42
N GLN A 168 -15.37 -4.82 1.21
CA GLN A 168 -14.33 -5.77 0.80
C GLN A 168 -13.01 -5.55 1.55
N SER A 169 -12.71 -4.30 1.89
CA SER A 169 -11.49 -3.95 2.64
C SER A 169 -11.62 -4.37 4.11
N ASP A 170 -12.75 -4.06 4.75
CA ASP A 170 -13.07 -4.45 6.13
C ASP A 170 -12.97 -5.96 6.34
N SER A 171 -13.53 -6.74 5.40
CA SER A 171 -13.48 -8.21 5.49
C SER A 171 -12.04 -8.75 5.55
N LEU A 172 -11.08 -8.10 4.87
CA LEU A 172 -9.68 -8.50 4.91
C LEU A 172 -8.99 -8.02 6.20
N LEU A 173 -9.24 -6.78 6.62
CA LEU A 173 -8.52 -6.17 7.74
C LEU A 173 -8.95 -6.72 9.11
N ARG A 174 -10.14 -7.33 9.20
CA ARG A 174 -10.65 -8.03 10.39
C ARG A 174 -10.14 -9.45 10.57
N GLU A 175 -9.31 -9.95 9.66
CA GLU A 175 -8.64 -11.25 9.83
C GLU A 175 -7.81 -11.27 11.11
N TYR A 176 -7.63 -12.45 11.72
CA TYR A 176 -6.83 -12.56 12.94
C TYR A 176 -5.33 -12.51 12.63
N PRO A 177 -4.51 -11.85 13.46
CA PRO A 177 -3.07 -11.90 13.30
C PRO A 177 -2.57 -13.33 13.50
N HIS A 178 -1.48 -13.70 12.80
CA HIS A 178 -0.88 -15.01 12.99
C HIS A 178 -0.32 -15.17 14.41
N ILE A 179 -0.42 -16.39 14.95
CA ILE A 179 -0.04 -16.73 16.33
C ILE A 179 1.47 -16.56 16.54
N GLU A 180 1.85 -15.80 17.57
CA GLU A 180 3.23 -15.45 17.91
C GLU A 180 4.16 -16.66 18.10
N GLU A 181 3.64 -17.73 18.71
CA GLU A 181 4.42 -18.95 19.02
C GLU A 181 4.91 -19.70 17.78
N TYR A 182 4.34 -19.41 16.61
CA TYR A 182 4.68 -20.08 15.36
C TYR A 182 5.81 -19.41 14.59
N TYR A 183 6.19 -18.18 14.98
CA TYR A 183 7.42 -17.58 14.48
C TYR A 183 8.64 -18.29 15.06
N GLY A 184 9.75 -18.29 14.31
CA GLY A 184 11.00 -18.87 14.81
C GLY A 184 11.53 -18.12 16.03
N PRO A 185 12.46 -18.73 16.79
CA PRO A 185 13.17 -18.01 17.84
C PRO A 185 14.00 -16.87 17.22
N PRO A 186 14.20 -15.75 17.93
CA PRO A 186 15.09 -14.68 17.47
C PRO A 186 16.52 -15.20 17.37
N ARG A 187 17.20 -14.89 16.27
CA ARG A 187 18.60 -15.24 16.05
C ARG A 187 19.36 -14.08 15.43
N GLU A 188 20.40 -13.63 16.12
CA GLU A 188 21.26 -12.57 15.63
C GLU A 188 21.92 -12.93 14.30
N SER A 189 21.99 -11.93 13.42
CA SER A 189 22.61 -12.01 12.11
C SER A 189 23.73 -10.97 12.04
N LYS A 190 24.84 -11.32 11.38
CA LYS A 190 25.95 -10.38 11.15
C LYS A 190 25.67 -9.40 10.01
N LEU A 191 24.59 -9.64 9.27
CA LEU A 191 24.14 -8.81 8.16
C LEU A 191 23.23 -7.68 8.59
N GLU A 192 23.03 -7.43 9.88
CA GLU A 192 22.20 -6.34 10.35
C GLU A 192 22.72 -5.76 11.67
N CYS A 193 22.45 -4.47 11.87
CA CYS A 193 22.77 -3.78 13.11
C CYS A 193 21.64 -2.81 13.44
N PHE A 194 21.00 -3.03 14.59
CA PHE A 194 19.92 -2.21 15.14
C PHE A 194 20.19 -1.99 16.63
N PRO A 195 20.97 -0.95 17.02
CA PRO A 195 21.47 -0.81 18.39
C PRO A 195 20.38 -0.69 19.45
N LEU A 196 19.22 -0.14 19.09
CA LEU A 196 18.12 0.14 20.00
C LEU A 196 16.87 -0.72 19.77
N TRP A 197 16.87 -1.55 18.72
CA TRP A 197 15.74 -2.42 18.39
C TRP A 197 16.20 -3.89 18.42
N PRO A 198 16.07 -4.57 19.58
CA PRO A 198 16.44 -5.97 19.69
C PRO A 198 15.58 -6.85 18.77
N LEU A 199 16.01 -8.08 18.54
CA LEU A 199 15.15 -9.07 17.88
C LEU A 199 14.08 -9.53 18.88
N GLU A 200 12.82 -9.22 18.59
CA GLU A 200 11.69 -9.70 19.39
C GLU A 200 11.31 -11.13 19.01
N ARG A 201 11.50 -11.49 17.73
CA ARG A 201 11.17 -12.82 17.18
C ARG A 201 11.99 -13.15 15.94
N GLY A 202 11.99 -14.42 15.58
CA GLY A 202 12.46 -14.91 14.29
C GLY A 202 11.42 -14.74 13.19
N ILE A 203 11.62 -15.44 12.08
CA ILE A 203 10.72 -15.35 10.91
C ILE A 203 9.85 -16.59 10.79
N THR A 204 8.79 -16.48 10.01
CA THR A 204 7.96 -17.62 9.57
C THR A 204 8.17 -17.85 8.06
N THR A 205 7.61 -18.94 7.55
CA THR A 205 7.53 -19.18 6.10
C THR A 205 6.11 -18.86 5.64
N TYR A 206 5.95 -18.23 4.48
CA TYR A 206 4.64 -18.08 3.85
C TYR A 206 4.53 -18.96 2.59
N THR A 207 3.33 -19.41 2.23
CA THR A 207 3.16 -20.37 1.12
C THR A 207 3.67 -19.85 -0.23
N LYS A 208 3.56 -18.54 -0.50
CA LYS A 208 4.04 -17.88 -1.72
C LYS A 208 5.49 -17.45 -1.65
N ASP A 209 6.20 -17.59 -0.53
CA ASP A 209 7.66 -17.34 -0.48
C ASP A 209 8.44 -18.26 -1.45
N LYS A 210 7.82 -19.35 -1.91
CA LYS A 210 8.36 -20.30 -2.90
C LYS A 210 8.01 -19.96 -4.35
N LYS A 211 7.08 -19.03 -4.59
CA LYS A 211 6.71 -18.57 -5.94
C LYS A 211 7.43 -17.27 -6.23
N VAL A 212 7.94 -17.10 -7.44
CA VAL A 212 8.35 -15.77 -7.93
C VAL A 212 7.07 -14.94 -7.91
N GLU A 213 7.00 -13.96 -7.02
CA GLU A 213 5.81 -13.12 -6.87
C GLU A 213 5.56 -12.39 -8.19
N ASP A 214 4.31 -12.45 -8.67
CA ASP A 214 3.89 -11.67 -9.83
C ASP A 214 4.19 -10.20 -9.55
N GLN A 215 5.10 -9.64 -10.32
CA GLN A 215 5.55 -8.28 -10.13
C GLN A 215 4.36 -7.35 -10.38
N LEU A 216 3.99 -6.51 -9.40
CA LEU A 216 3.17 -5.36 -9.70
C LEU A 216 3.91 -4.53 -10.76
N GLU A 217 3.34 -4.46 -11.95
CA GLU A 217 3.76 -3.57 -13.04
C GLU A 217 3.34 -2.14 -12.67
N CYS A 218 4.05 -1.62 -11.68
CA CYS A 218 3.76 -0.41 -10.93
C CYS A 218 4.75 0.71 -11.32
N SER A 219 6.01 0.34 -11.61
CA SER A 219 7.11 1.25 -11.96
C SER A 219 7.98 0.66 -13.07
N GLU A 220 8.43 1.50 -14.01
CA GLU A 220 9.39 1.16 -15.09
C GLU A 220 10.85 0.99 -14.60
N LYS A 221 11.06 0.69 -13.32
CA LYS A 221 12.42 0.50 -12.78
C LYS A 221 13.03 -0.79 -13.33
N VAL A 222 14.08 -0.67 -14.13
CA VAL A 222 14.86 -1.82 -14.62
C VAL A 222 15.76 -2.31 -13.49
N VAL A 223 15.32 -3.35 -12.80
CA VAL A 223 16.14 -4.03 -11.78
C VAL A 223 17.23 -4.86 -12.49
N GLY A 224 18.50 -4.49 -12.31
CA GLY A 224 19.63 -5.38 -12.65
C GLY A 224 20.52 -4.99 -13.83
N GLU A 225 20.44 -3.77 -14.38
CA GLU A 225 21.37 -3.33 -15.44
C GLU A 225 22.84 -3.31 -14.98
N ASN A 226 23.09 -3.07 -13.69
CA ASN A 226 24.44 -3.09 -13.11
C ASN A 226 24.70 -4.36 -12.30
N ARG A 227 24.98 -5.48 -12.99
CA ARG A 227 25.43 -6.77 -12.40
C ARG A 227 26.67 -6.68 -11.50
N LYS A 228 27.33 -5.52 -11.43
CA LYS A 228 28.53 -5.25 -10.61
C LYS A 228 28.22 -4.60 -9.26
N LEU A 229 26.98 -4.21 -8.99
CA LEU A 229 26.57 -3.59 -7.73
C LEU A 229 25.93 -4.65 -6.83
N SER A 230 26.31 -4.63 -5.55
CA SER A 230 25.63 -5.45 -4.55
C SER A 230 24.25 -4.85 -4.28
N PRO A 231 23.28 -5.65 -3.81
CA PRO A 231 21.99 -5.14 -3.32
C PRO A 231 22.11 -4.05 -2.25
N GLY A 232 23.24 -4.01 -1.55
CA GLY A 232 23.59 -2.99 -0.56
C GLY A 232 22.74 -3.05 0.71
N PRO A 233 22.92 -2.12 1.66
CA PRO A 233 22.13 -2.09 2.88
C PRO A 233 20.80 -1.37 2.68
N MET A 234 19.75 -1.94 3.26
CA MET A 234 18.50 -1.26 3.56
C MET A 234 18.69 -0.49 4.87
N LEU A 235 18.69 0.84 4.79
CA LEU A 235 18.68 1.72 5.95
C LEU A 235 17.26 1.87 6.47
N VAL A 236 17.11 1.88 7.79
CA VAL A 236 15.86 2.27 8.45
C VAL A 236 16.11 3.54 9.23
N MET A 237 15.33 4.57 8.94
CA MET A 237 15.53 5.91 9.46
C MET A 237 14.22 6.52 9.95
N CYS A 238 14.34 7.56 10.77
CA CYS A 238 13.22 8.46 10.99
C CYS A 238 13.10 9.45 9.81
N PRO A 239 11.95 10.14 9.67
CA PRO A 239 11.78 11.27 8.76
C PRO A 239 12.92 12.29 8.75
N HIS A 240 13.54 12.55 9.90
CA HIS A 240 14.68 13.48 10.04
C HIS A 240 16.02 12.90 9.55
N ARG A 241 16.01 11.77 8.83
CA ARG A 241 17.19 11.06 8.30
C ARG A 241 18.17 10.60 9.37
N ARG A 242 17.67 10.28 10.57
CA ARG A 242 18.48 9.66 11.64
C ARG A 242 18.34 8.14 11.55
N PRO A 243 19.43 7.37 11.37
CA PRO A 243 19.36 5.93 11.24
C PRO A 243 19.05 5.25 12.57
N TYR A 244 18.10 4.33 12.54
CA TYR A 244 17.84 3.37 13.61
C TYR A 244 18.70 2.11 13.45
N GLY A 245 19.07 1.79 12.21
CA GLY A 245 19.89 0.63 11.90
C GLY A 245 19.84 0.30 10.41
N PHE A 246 20.38 -0.87 10.08
CA PHE A 246 20.41 -1.36 8.71
C PHE A 246 20.37 -2.88 8.63
N ARG A 247 19.98 -3.38 7.45
CA ARG A 247 20.13 -4.78 7.05
C ARG A 247 20.75 -4.87 5.66
N VAL A 248 21.78 -5.69 5.49
CA VAL A 248 22.37 -5.99 4.19
C VAL A 248 21.41 -6.85 3.38
N LEU A 249 21.01 -6.34 2.21
CA LEU A 249 20.07 -7.00 1.34
C LEU A 249 20.71 -8.15 0.57
N LYS A 250 19.91 -9.20 0.32
CA LYS A 250 20.28 -10.30 -0.59
C LYS A 250 19.76 -10.08 -2.01
N THR A 251 18.73 -9.26 -2.15
CA THR A 251 18.12 -8.86 -3.43
C THR A 251 17.88 -7.36 -3.43
N PRO A 252 18.13 -6.64 -4.53
CA PRO A 252 17.88 -5.21 -4.59
C PRO A 252 16.40 -4.88 -4.32
N GLU A 253 16.13 -3.75 -3.66
CA GLU A 253 14.77 -3.24 -3.40
C GLU A 253 13.81 -4.30 -2.79
N SER A 254 14.33 -5.11 -1.87
CA SER A 254 13.62 -6.25 -1.29
C SER A 254 12.51 -5.82 -0.33
N VAL A 255 11.26 -5.96 -0.77
CA VAL A 255 10.07 -5.82 0.09
C VAL A 255 10.03 -6.82 1.23
N ARG A 256 10.61 -8.01 1.02
CA ARG A 256 10.70 -9.07 2.03
C ARG A 256 11.59 -8.64 3.19
N ASP A 257 12.72 -7.99 2.91
CA ASP A 257 13.62 -7.53 3.95
C ASP A 257 12.98 -6.42 4.79
N VAL A 258 12.30 -5.45 4.16
CA VAL A 258 11.53 -4.42 4.87
C VAL A 258 10.48 -5.05 5.79
N PHE A 259 9.68 -5.97 5.25
CA PHE A 259 8.67 -6.70 6.01
C PHE A 259 9.26 -7.45 7.21
N GLN A 260 10.34 -8.19 6.99
CA GLN A 260 11.00 -8.95 8.04
C GLN A 260 11.63 -8.04 9.09
N ILE A 261 12.21 -6.90 8.73
CA ILE A 261 12.74 -5.94 9.71
C ILE A 261 11.60 -5.50 10.64
N ILE A 262 10.49 -5.03 10.07
CA ILE A 262 9.33 -4.57 10.85
C ILE A 262 8.82 -5.67 11.78
N LEU A 263 8.56 -6.88 11.25
CA LEU A 263 8.04 -7.96 12.07
C LEU A 263 9.01 -8.41 13.17
N THR A 264 10.28 -8.59 12.86
CA THR A 264 11.26 -9.18 13.80
C THR A 264 11.76 -8.19 14.84
N ARG A 265 11.74 -6.88 14.53
CA ARG A 265 12.28 -5.82 15.39
C ARG A 265 11.23 -5.02 16.13
N LEU A 266 10.05 -4.84 15.54
CA LEU A 266 8.97 -4.04 16.11
C LEU A 266 7.84 -4.91 16.67
N GLY A 267 7.80 -6.20 16.33
CA GLY A 267 6.82 -7.11 16.89
C GLY A 267 5.39 -6.66 16.64
N THR A 268 4.64 -6.47 17.73
CA THR A 268 3.27 -5.95 17.72
C THR A 268 3.19 -4.43 17.66
N HIS A 269 4.32 -3.73 17.81
CA HIS A 269 4.40 -2.27 17.82
C HIS A 269 4.61 -1.72 16.41
N MET A 270 3.56 -1.68 15.62
CA MET A 270 3.64 -1.27 14.22
C MET A 270 3.78 0.26 14.07
N PRO A 271 4.57 0.76 13.10
CA PRO A 271 4.61 2.19 12.82
C PRO A 271 3.28 2.65 12.21
N SER A 272 2.88 3.90 12.46
CA SER A 272 1.68 4.47 11.80
C SER A 272 1.91 4.75 10.32
N THR A 273 3.16 4.98 9.90
CA THR A 273 3.51 5.29 8.50
C THR A 273 4.81 4.61 8.08
N VAL A 274 4.81 4.03 6.89
CA VAL A 274 6.02 3.53 6.20
C VAL A 274 6.22 4.29 4.89
N ILE A 275 7.40 4.90 4.77
CA ILE A 275 7.87 5.60 3.56
C ILE A 275 8.94 4.73 2.90
N TYR A 276 8.71 4.35 1.65
CA TYR A 276 9.62 3.50 0.87
C TYR A 276 9.40 3.69 -0.64
N ASP A 277 10.44 3.69 -1.45
CA ASP A 277 10.36 3.92 -2.91
C ASP A 277 9.50 2.87 -3.65
N ASN A 278 9.51 1.63 -3.13
CA ASN A 278 8.78 0.48 -3.62
C ASN A 278 7.61 0.10 -2.67
N THR A 279 7.01 1.12 -2.04
CA THR A 279 5.88 0.93 -1.13
C THR A 279 4.67 0.25 -1.80
N CYS A 280 4.43 0.45 -3.10
CA CYS A 280 3.32 -0.21 -3.81
C CYS A 280 3.38 -1.75 -3.65
N ARG A 281 4.58 -2.32 -3.82
CA ARG A 281 4.82 -3.76 -3.66
C ARG A 281 4.88 -4.16 -2.20
N PHE A 282 5.51 -3.34 -1.36
CA PHE A 282 5.60 -3.62 0.07
C PHE A 282 4.23 -3.69 0.75
N ALA A 283 3.31 -2.79 0.40
CA ALA A 283 1.96 -2.77 0.95
C ALA A 283 1.17 -4.03 0.56
N VAL A 284 1.24 -4.44 -0.71
CA VAL A 284 0.63 -5.69 -1.19
C VAL A 284 1.26 -6.91 -0.52
N TYR A 285 2.60 -6.94 -0.42
CA TYR A 285 3.34 -8.02 0.25
C TYR A 285 2.90 -8.20 1.70
N SER A 286 2.76 -7.07 2.41
CA SER A 286 2.44 -7.03 3.83
C SER A 286 0.99 -7.38 4.12
N LEU A 287 0.04 -6.75 3.41
CA LEU A 287 -1.39 -7.02 3.60
C LEU A 287 -1.78 -8.45 3.20
N ALA A 288 -1.09 -9.06 2.22
CA ALA A 288 -1.34 -10.45 1.86
C ALA A 288 -0.87 -11.43 2.95
N ARG A 289 0.12 -11.04 3.78
CA ARG A 289 0.74 -11.92 4.77
C ARG A 289 0.21 -11.70 6.18
N GLU A 290 0.04 -10.44 6.56
CA GLU A 290 -0.31 -10.02 7.92
C GLU A 290 -1.31 -8.84 7.86
N PRO A 291 -2.51 -9.01 7.25
CA PRO A 291 -3.44 -7.92 7.02
C PRO A 291 -3.77 -7.15 8.31
N ASN A 292 -4.03 -7.87 9.40
CA ASN A 292 -4.35 -7.29 10.69
C ASN A 292 -3.23 -6.43 11.28
N ARG A 293 -1.98 -6.92 11.24
CA ARG A 293 -0.83 -6.16 11.78
C ARG A 293 -0.59 -4.89 11.00
N PHE A 294 -0.80 -4.93 9.69
CA PHE A 294 -0.61 -3.78 8.82
C PHE A 294 -1.88 -2.95 8.61
N ALA A 295 -2.99 -3.29 9.29
CA ALA A 295 -4.28 -2.63 9.11
C ALA A 295 -4.25 -1.15 9.51
N ASN A 296 -3.31 -0.72 10.34
CA ASN A 296 -3.19 0.67 10.80
C ASN A 296 -1.93 1.36 10.25
N VAL A 297 -1.26 0.76 9.26
CA VAL A 297 0.00 1.26 8.71
C VAL A 297 -0.26 2.00 7.40
N ARG A 298 -0.01 3.31 7.38
CA ARG A 298 -0.07 4.10 6.15
C ARG A 298 1.13 3.81 5.27
N PHE A 299 0.85 3.44 4.03
CA PHE A 299 1.87 3.11 3.05
C PHE A 299 2.08 4.29 2.10
N VAL A 300 3.24 4.94 2.12
CA VAL A 300 3.55 6.02 1.18
C VAL A 300 4.86 5.79 0.42
N VAL A 301 4.86 6.16 -0.86
CA VAL A 301 6.02 6.26 -1.73
C VAL A 301 6.63 7.63 -1.50
N ASP A 302 7.96 7.67 -1.41
CA ASP A 302 8.69 8.94 -1.26
C ASP A 302 8.39 9.93 -2.40
N GLY A 303 8.63 11.22 -2.12
CA GLY A 303 8.31 12.29 -3.05
C GLY A 303 9.08 12.23 -4.38
N PHE A 304 10.27 11.63 -4.41
CA PHE A 304 11.16 11.61 -5.59
C PHE A 304 10.75 10.53 -6.58
N HIS A 305 10.34 9.36 -6.09
CA HIS A 305 10.00 8.22 -6.93
C HIS A 305 8.53 8.21 -7.36
N SER A 306 7.66 8.96 -6.66
CA SER A 306 6.21 9.01 -6.93
C SER A 306 5.82 9.31 -8.39
N PHE A 307 6.65 10.04 -9.15
CA PHE A 307 6.40 10.35 -10.57
C PHE A 307 6.46 9.13 -11.50
N ASN A 308 7.21 8.10 -11.12
CA ASN A 308 7.38 6.89 -11.94
C ASN A 308 6.25 5.86 -11.70
N HIS A 309 5.38 6.11 -10.72
CA HIS A 309 4.26 5.24 -10.35
C HIS A 309 2.98 5.65 -11.07
N LYS A 310 2.82 5.23 -12.33
CA LYS A 310 1.72 5.68 -13.20
C LYS A 310 0.41 4.89 -13.03
N SER A 311 0.49 3.63 -12.61
CA SER A 311 -0.66 2.71 -12.58
C SER A 311 -1.22 2.47 -11.16
N CYS A 312 -0.43 2.72 -10.13
CA CYS A 312 -0.84 2.56 -8.73
C CYS A 312 -1.77 3.67 -8.24
N SER A 313 -2.50 3.41 -7.16
CA SER A 313 -3.33 4.41 -6.48
C SER A 313 -2.49 5.64 -6.11
N HIS A 314 -3.04 6.82 -6.38
CA HIS A 314 -2.45 8.07 -5.93
C HIS A 314 -2.42 8.18 -4.40
N ALA A 315 -3.25 7.42 -3.68
CA ALA A 315 -3.24 7.40 -2.21
C ALA A 315 -1.93 6.83 -1.63
N LEU A 316 -1.12 6.17 -2.45
CA LEU A 316 0.23 5.72 -2.07
C LEU A 316 1.27 6.83 -2.26
N ARG A 317 0.95 8.01 -2.79
CA ARG A 317 1.94 9.06 -3.04
C ARG A 317 1.98 10.01 -1.85
N LEU A 318 3.16 10.20 -1.27
CA LEU A 318 3.32 11.20 -0.20
C LEU A 318 2.93 12.60 -0.68
N ARG A 319 3.19 12.88 -1.97
CA ARG A 319 2.74 14.08 -2.70
C ARG A 319 1.23 14.26 -2.83
N SER A 320 0.42 13.40 -2.23
CA SER A 320 -1.02 13.61 -2.16
C SER A 320 -1.48 14.16 -0.81
N TYR A 321 -0.59 14.26 0.17
CA TYR A 321 -0.87 14.69 1.54
C TYR A 321 -0.18 16.01 1.90
N GLU A 322 -0.49 17.11 1.19
CA GLU A 322 0.16 18.43 1.34
C GLU A 322 0.17 18.97 2.76
N SER A 323 -0.88 18.65 3.53
CA SER A 323 -1.04 19.07 4.92
C SER A 323 -0.30 18.17 5.92
N ASP A 324 0.28 17.06 5.49
CA ASP A 324 0.98 16.13 6.36
C ASP A 324 2.39 16.65 6.68
N PRO A 325 2.84 16.65 7.94
CA PRO A 325 4.20 17.05 8.31
C PRO A 325 5.31 16.29 7.57
N LEU A 326 5.00 15.09 7.06
CA LEU A 326 5.91 14.25 6.29
C LEU A 326 6.05 14.68 4.82
N TRP A 327 5.24 15.63 4.33
CA TRP A 327 5.18 16.05 2.92
C TRP A 327 6.53 16.38 2.27
N HIS A 328 7.48 16.92 3.04
CA HIS A 328 8.77 17.38 2.54
C HIS A 328 9.82 16.27 2.34
N LEU A 329 9.47 15.01 2.58
CA LEU A 329 10.35 13.85 2.45
C LEU A 329 10.29 13.25 1.04
#